data_AF-A0A6P0Z3T9-F1
#
_entry.id   AF-A0A6P0Z3T9-F1
#
_cell.length_a   1.000
_cell.length_b   1.000
_cell.length_c   1.000
_cell.angle_alpha   90.00
_cell.angle_beta   90.00
_cell.angle_gamma   90.00
#
_symmetry.space_group_name_H-M   'P 1'
#
loop_
_entity.id
_entity.type
_entity.pdbx_description
1 polymer ?
#
loop_
_entity_poly.entity_id
_entity_poly.type
_entity_poly.pdbx_seq_one_letter_code
_entity_poly.pdbx_strand_id
1 'polypeptide(L)'
;AENLQEYWQNIIDEVDCITDVPPSYWDVDDYYDPDPRKPDKTYCKRGGFIPEIDFNPMEFGLPPNLLEVTDVSQLLSLVIAKQAMEDAGYGQTRDFNRDHTGVILGAAVGRQIATPFSARLQFPIWERALKNSGLSDEDTKKIVEKISSSYVQWNENAFPGMLSNIVAGRIANRLDFGGTNCTLDAACASSLACLNSVTFTGMLTGQLKYAALAAANLYVAPSYSEGFSMSVLEGMASGLPCVITKGCNFPEAAAANAAHVVDIKSEAITNALIECLNNPQQAKAMGDRAHKLILEKYTWEQVATKMHKVYTTLVNKNRSTLTTISE
;
A
#
# COMPACT_ATOMS: atom_id res chain seq x y z
N ALA A 1 -8.93 -12.63 -20.12
CA ALA A 1 -9.15 -11.38 -19.37
C ALA A 1 -7.94 -10.47 -19.55
N GLU A 2 -8.00 -9.61 -20.55
CA GLU A 2 -7.01 -8.56 -20.85
C GLU A 2 -7.21 -7.32 -19.97
N ASN A 3 -8.43 -7.13 -19.43
CA ASN A 3 -8.78 -5.98 -18.60
C ASN A 3 -9.81 -6.35 -17.51
N LEU A 4 -10.08 -5.38 -16.62
CA LEU A 4 -10.98 -5.53 -15.47
C LEU A 4 -12.43 -5.86 -15.89
N GLN A 5 -12.91 -5.27 -16.98
CA GLN A 5 -14.28 -5.48 -17.46
C GLN A 5 -14.46 -6.91 -17.98
N GLU A 6 -13.52 -7.41 -18.77
CA GLU A 6 -13.52 -8.80 -19.24
C GLU A 6 -13.35 -9.78 -18.07
N TYR A 7 -12.48 -9.45 -17.09
CA TYR A 7 -12.34 -10.25 -15.88
C TYR A 7 -13.66 -10.36 -15.11
N TRP A 8 -14.38 -9.24 -14.93
CA TRP A 8 -15.69 -9.23 -14.30
C TRP A 8 -16.72 -10.03 -15.09
N GLN A 9 -16.75 -9.90 -16.41
CA GLN A 9 -17.66 -10.64 -17.27
C GLN A 9 -17.42 -12.16 -17.16
N ASN A 10 -16.16 -12.59 -17.15
CA ASN A 10 -15.80 -14.00 -16.96
C ASN A 10 -16.28 -14.56 -15.62
N ILE A 11 -16.26 -13.75 -14.55
CA ILE A 11 -16.80 -14.15 -13.24
C ILE A 11 -18.32 -14.32 -13.32
N ILE A 12 -19.03 -13.35 -13.91
CA ILE A 12 -20.49 -13.38 -14.05
C ILE A 12 -20.96 -14.56 -14.90
N ASP A 13 -20.21 -14.86 -15.97
CA ASP A 13 -20.52 -15.92 -16.91
C ASP A 13 -19.94 -17.30 -16.49
N GLU A 14 -19.32 -17.39 -15.31
CA GLU A 14 -18.72 -18.62 -14.75
C GLU A 14 -17.72 -19.30 -15.72
N VAL A 15 -16.91 -18.51 -16.42
CA VAL A 15 -15.98 -19.00 -17.45
C VAL A 15 -14.77 -19.72 -16.81
N ASP A 16 -14.57 -20.99 -17.14
CA ASP A 16 -13.31 -21.70 -16.85
C ASP A 16 -12.19 -21.22 -17.78
N CYS A 17 -11.31 -20.37 -17.26
CA CYS A 17 -10.16 -19.84 -17.99
C CYS A 17 -8.91 -20.75 -17.98
N ILE A 18 -8.99 -21.98 -17.46
CA ILE A 18 -7.84 -22.89 -17.39
C ILE A 18 -7.65 -23.59 -18.74
N THR A 19 -6.48 -23.39 -19.36
CA THR A 19 -6.12 -24.00 -20.65
C THR A 19 -4.98 -25.00 -20.49
N ASP A 20 -4.68 -25.74 -21.55
CA ASP A 20 -3.39 -26.42 -21.68
C ASP A 20 -2.25 -25.37 -21.75
N VAL A 21 -1.03 -25.79 -21.38
CA VAL A 21 0.18 -24.96 -21.49
C VAL A 21 0.36 -24.47 -22.94
N PRO A 22 0.45 -23.15 -23.19
CA PRO A 22 0.68 -22.65 -24.53
C PRO A 22 2.08 -23.01 -25.03
N PRO A 23 2.27 -23.28 -26.33
CA PRO A 23 3.58 -23.61 -26.90
C PRO A 23 4.67 -22.54 -26.71
N SER A 24 4.27 -21.29 -26.43
CA SER A 24 5.19 -20.18 -26.17
C SER A 24 5.85 -20.20 -24.79
N TYR A 25 5.41 -21.06 -23.86
CA TYR A 25 5.94 -21.12 -22.49
C TYR A 25 7.05 -22.16 -22.34
N TRP A 26 6.70 -23.44 -22.54
CA TRP A 26 7.63 -24.57 -22.48
C TRP A 26 7.04 -25.77 -23.23
N ASP A 27 7.91 -26.68 -23.69
CA ASP A 27 7.48 -27.90 -24.35
C ASP A 27 6.97 -28.92 -23.33
N VAL A 28 5.67 -29.22 -23.37
CA VAL A 28 5.01 -30.12 -22.42
C VAL A 28 5.70 -31.49 -22.37
N ASP A 29 6.20 -31.98 -23.50
CA ASP A 29 6.80 -33.31 -23.60
C ASP A 29 8.14 -33.41 -22.85
N ASP A 30 8.83 -32.28 -22.63
CA ASP A 30 10.09 -32.23 -21.89
C ASP A 30 9.92 -32.52 -20.40
N TYR A 31 8.77 -32.20 -19.80
CA TYR A 31 8.57 -32.28 -18.34
C TYR A 31 7.30 -33.01 -17.90
N TYR A 32 6.39 -33.34 -18.80
CA TYR A 32 5.17 -34.07 -18.44
C TYR A 32 5.43 -35.56 -18.19
N ASP A 33 4.82 -36.10 -17.14
CA ASP A 33 4.64 -37.54 -16.97
C ASP A 33 3.34 -37.82 -16.19
N PRO A 34 2.49 -38.76 -16.61
CA PRO A 34 1.27 -39.08 -15.89
C PRO A 34 1.49 -39.68 -14.49
N ASP A 35 2.68 -40.21 -14.17
CA ASP A 35 3.01 -40.68 -12.82
C ASP A 35 3.42 -39.50 -11.92
N PRO A 36 2.60 -39.13 -10.91
CA PRO A 36 2.92 -38.03 -10.00
C PRO A 36 4.13 -38.30 -9.09
N ARG A 37 4.67 -39.52 -9.08
CA ARG A 37 5.85 -39.89 -8.30
C ARG A 37 7.13 -39.88 -9.11
N LYS A 38 7.07 -39.68 -10.43
CA LYS A 38 8.27 -39.65 -11.25
C LYS A 38 9.11 -38.40 -10.90
N PRO A 39 10.37 -38.57 -10.50
CA PRO A 39 11.24 -37.44 -10.17
C PRO A 39 11.38 -36.46 -11.34
N ASP A 40 11.48 -35.17 -11.02
CA ASP A 40 11.75 -34.07 -11.96
C ASP A 40 10.73 -33.93 -13.11
N LYS A 41 9.51 -34.45 -12.93
CA LYS A 41 8.40 -34.36 -13.87
C LYS A 41 7.16 -33.76 -13.22
N THR A 42 6.28 -33.18 -14.04
CA THR A 42 4.96 -32.68 -13.64
C THR A 42 3.86 -33.58 -14.22
N TYR A 43 2.88 -33.92 -13.40
CA TYR A 43 1.65 -34.62 -13.86
C TYR A 43 0.56 -33.65 -14.32
N CYS A 44 0.79 -32.34 -14.21
CA CYS A 44 -0.13 -31.30 -14.64
C CYS A 44 0.43 -30.56 -15.86
N LYS A 45 -0.44 -30.35 -16.86
CA LYS A 45 -0.16 -29.61 -18.10
C LYS A 45 -1.17 -28.49 -18.38
N ARG A 46 -1.92 -28.09 -17.35
CA ARG A 46 -2.96 -27.07 -17.42
C ARG A 46 -2.73 -25.96 -16.41
N GLY A 47 -3.13 -24.74 -16.74
CA GLY A 47 -2.95 -23.56 -15.90
C GLY A 47 -3.74 -22.35 -16.39
N GLY A 48 -3.72 -21.28 -15.60
CA GLY A 48 -4.20 -19.97 -16.03
C GLY A 48 -3.01 -19.17 -16.61
N PHE A 49 -3.15 -18.73 -17.86
CA PHE A 49 -2.11 -17.99 -18.56
C PHE A 49 -2.58 -16.57 -18.85
N ILE A 50 -1.71 -15.61 -18.59
CA ILE A 50 -1.98 -14.20 -18.92
C ILE A 50 -1.93 -14.07 -20.45
N PRO A 51 -2.93 -13.45 -21.09
CA PRO A 51 -2.89 -13.21 -22.53
C PRO A 51 -1.72 -12.30 -22.90
N GLU A 52 -1.41 -12.19 -24.19
CA GLU A 52 -0.42 -11.21 -24.65
C GLU A 52 -0.91 -9.81 -24.32
N ILE A 53 -0.09 -9.03 -23.61
CA ILE A 53 -0.39 -7.66 -23.22
C ILE A 53 0.56 -6.74 -23.97
N ASP A 54 -0.01 -5.79 -24.71
CA ASP A 54 0.75 -4.72 -25.33
C ASP A 54 1.46 -3.89 -24.26
N PHE A 55 2.79 -3.86 -24.33
CA PHE A 55 3.62 -3.10 -23.41
C PHE A 55 4.46 -2.09 -24.18
N ASN A 56 4.20 -0.80 -23.93
CA ASN A 56 5.02 0.28 -24.48
C ASN A 56 6.13 0.67 -23.50
N PRO A 57 7.39 0.23 -23.70
CA PRO A 57 8.47 0.53 -22.77
C PRO A 57 8.80 2.02 -22.67
N MET A 58 8.56 2.78 -23.74
CA MET A 58 8.83 4.22 -23.81
C MET A 58 7.92 5.01 -22.86
N GLU A 59 6.70 4.53 -22.62
CA GLU A 59 5.75 5.15 -21.69
C GLU A 59 6.31 5.19 -20.26
N PHE A 60 7.11 4.20 -19.89
CA PHE A 60 7.74 4.08 -18.57
C PHE A 60 9.22 4.49 -18.58
N GLY A 61 9.73 5.04 -19.69
CA GLY A 61 11.13 5.41 -19.87
C GLY A 61 12.10 4.22 -19.75
N LEU A 62 11.66 3.01 -20.13
CA LEU A 62 12.50 1.81 -20.11
C LEU A 62 13.25 1.68 -21.44
N PRO A 63 14.60 1.69 -21.44
CA PRO A 63 15.35 1.47 -22.67
C PRO A 63 15.24 0.01 -23.12
N PRO A 64 15.34 -0.28 -24.44
CA PRO A 64 15.11 -1.63 -24.98
C PRO A 64 16.00 -2.72 -24.37
N ASN A 65 17.27 -2.40 -24.08
CA ASN A 65 18.24 -3.34 -23.49
C ASN A 65 17.86 -3.77 -22.06
N LEU A 66 16.92 -3.09 -21.41
CA LEU A 66 16.46 -3.44 -20.08
C LEU A 66 15.38 -4.52 -20.11
N LEU A 67 14.65 -4.67 -21.22
CA LEU A 67 13.48 -5.54 -21.30
C LEU A 67 13.83 -7.02 -21.17
N GLU A 68 14.87 -7.46 -21.87
CA GLU A 68 15.31 -8.87 -21.84
C GLU A 68 15.77 -9.32 -20.46
N VAL A 69 16.22 -8.37 -19.63
CA VAL A 69 16.79 -8.61 -18.31
C VAL A 69 15.87 -8.17 -17.16
N THR A 70 14.65 -7.73 -17.47
CA THR A 70 13.65 -7.30 -16.47
C THR A 70 12.53 -8.32 -16.37
N ASP A 71 12.19 -8.71 -15.15
CA ASP A 71 11.17 -9.73 -14.96
C ASP A 71 9.80 -9.22 -15.42
N VAL A 72 9.01 -10.09 -16.06
CA VAL A 72 7.68 -9.74 -16.57
C VAL A 72 6.77 -9.22 -15.44
N SER A 73 6.92 -9.71 -14.21
CA SER A 73 6.17 -9.17 -13.06
C SER A 73 6.50 -7.69 -12.79
N GLN A 74 7.75 -7.25 -13.00
CA GLN A 74 8.13 -5.84 -12.86
C GLN A 74 7.50 -4.97 -13.96
N LEU A 75 7.43 -5.49 -15.19
CA LEU A 75 6.83 -4.77 -16.33
C LEU A 75 5.31 -4.68 -16.20
N LEU A 76 4.62 -5.80 -15.93
CA LEU A 76 3.17 -5.83 -15.75
C LEU A 76 2.73 -4.98 -14.55
N SER A 77 3.50 -4.98 -13.46
CA SER A 77 3.15 -4.16 -12.29
C SER A 77 3.19 -2.65 -12.58
N LEU A 78 4.00 -2.19 -13.53
CA LEU A 78 3.97 -0.79 -13.99
C LEU A 78 2.66 -0.46 -14.71
N VAL A 79 2.22 -1.36 -15.59
CA VAL A 79 0.95 -1.21 -16.32
C VAL A 79 -0.22 -1.18 -15.33
N ILE A 80 -0.28 -2.14 -14.42
CA ILE A 80 -1.37 -2.24 -13.44
C ILE A 80 -1.37 -1.06 -12.46
N ALA A 81 -0.20 -0.62 -11.98
CA ALA A 81 -0.13 0.54 -11.09
C ALA A 81 -0.63 1.81 -11.79
N LYS A 82 -0.27 2.01 -13.06
CA LYS A 82 -0.77 3.14 -13.87
C LYS A 82 -2.29 3.04 -14.07
N GLN A 83 -2.79 1.88 -14.50
CA GLN A 83 -4.23 1.65 -14.71
C GLN A 83 -5.04 1.87 -13.42
N ALA A 84 -4.54 1.40 -12.26
CA ALA A 84 -5.19 1.61 -10.98
C ALA A 84 -5.26 3.10 -10.60
N MET A 85 -4.19 3.86 -10.88
CA MET A 85 -4.20 5.31 -10.67
C MET A 85 -5.19 6.01 -11.60
N GLU A 86 -5.24 5.62 -12.88
CA GLU A 86 -6.20 6.17 -13.85
C GLU A 86 -7.65 5.87 -13.46
N ASP A 87 -7.95 4.62 -13.07
CA ASP A 87 -9.27 4.18 -12.59
C ASP A 87 -9.70 4.92 -11.31
N ALA A 88 -8.76 5.19 -10.40
CA ALA A 88 -9.00 6.00 -9.20
C ALA A 88 -9.16 7.51 -9.49
N GLY A 89 -9.06 7.93 -10.76
CA GLY A 89 -9.18 9.33 -11.18
C GLY A 89 -7.92 10.17 -10.94
N TYR A 90 -6.78 9.53 -10.68
CA TYR A 90 -5.44 10.14 -10.54
C TYR A 90 -4.60 9.96 -11.81
N GLY A 91 -5.27 9.97 -12.97
CA GLY A 91 -4.59 10.11 -14.27
C GLY A 91 -3.90 11.47 -14.41
N GLN A 92 -3.69 11.93 -15.65
CA GLN A 92 -2.88 13.14 -15.90
C GLN A 92 -3.51 14.45 -15.41
N THR A 93 -4.82 14.48 -15.18
CA THR A 93 -5.58 15.73 -14.99
C THR A 93 -5.75 16.14 -13.54
N ARG A 94 -5.57 15.22 -12.59
CA ARG A 94 -5.80 15.47 -11.17
C ARG A 94 -4.47 15.60 -10.46
N ASP A 95 -4.23 16.78 -9.89
CA ASP A 95 -3.05 17.00 -9.06
C ASP A 95 -3.17 16.27 -7.72
N PHE A 96 -2.06 15.70 -7.24
CA PHE A 96 -1.96 15.03 -5.96
C PHE A 96 -0.52 15.06 -5.46
N ASN A 97 -0.36 14.94 -4.15
CA ASN A 97 0.96 14.98 -3.54
C ASN A 97 1.73 13.68 -3.79
N ARG A 98 2.61 13.72 -4.78
CA ARG A 98 3.51 12.63 -5.18
C ARG A 98 4.48 12.22 -4.07
N ASP A 99 5.02 13.18 -3.32
CA ASP A 99 5.94 12.94 -2.20
C ASP A 99 5.31 12.12 -1.07
N HIS A 100 3.98 12.18 -0.95
CA HIS A 100 3.20 11.44 0.05
C HIS A 100 2.50 10.19 -0.52
N THR A 101 2.82 9.78 -1.74
CA THR A 101 2.24 8.58 -2.37
C THR A 101 3.21 7.42 -2.22
N GLY A 102 2.76 6.28 -1.68
CA GLY A 102 3.57 5.08 -1.47
C GLY A 102 3.11 3.88 -2.29
N VAL A 103 3.97 2.88 -2.42
CA VAL A 103 3.71 1.62 -3.13
C VAL A 103 3.99 0.44 -2.21
N ILE A 104 2.96 -0.33 -1.88
CA ILE A 104 3.08 -1.59 -1.14
C ILE A 104 2.59 -2.69 -2.05
N LEU A 105 3.46 -3.65 -2.38
CA LEU A 105 3.15 -4.71 -3.33
C LEU A 105 3.45 -6.09 -2.74
N GLY A 106 2.51 -7.03 -2.88
CA GLY A 106 2.74 -8.42 -2.54
C GLY A 106 3.50 -9.10 -3.67
N ALA A 107 4.65 -9.71 -3.40
CA ALA A 107 5.34 -10.55 -4.38
C ALA A 107 6.11 -11.67 -3.69
N ALA A 108 5.98 -12.88 -4.24
CA ALA A 108 6.66 -14.07 -3.76
C ALA A 108 7.83 -14.48 -4.67
N VAL A 109 8.59 -15.46 -4.22
CA VAL A 109 9.66 -16.12 -4.98
C VAL A 109 9.13 -16.86 -6.22
N GLY A 110 10.00 -17.12 -7.20
CA GLY A 110 9.65 -17.86 -8.42
C GLY A 110 9.47 -16.99 -9.66
N ARG A 111 10.42 -16.10 -9.92
CA ARG A 111 10.38 -15.16 -11.04
C ARG A 111 10.97 -15.74 -12.31
N GLN A 112 10.37 -15.39 -13.45
CA GLN A 112 10.62 -15.98 -14.75
C GLN A 112 12.10 -15.93 -15.14
N ILE A 113 12.80 -14.83 -14.82
CA ILE A 113 14.20 -14.64 -15.26
C ILE A 113 15.26 -15.10 -14.25
N ALA A 114 14.90 -15.28 -12.97
CA ALA A 114 15.85 -15.61 -11.91
C ALA A 114 16.47 -17.01 -12.11
N THR A 115 15.64 -17.98 -12.51
CA THR A 115 16.06 -19.36 -12.79
C THR A 115 16.97 -19.44 -14.02
N PRO A 116 16.60 -18.87 -15.20
CA PRO A 116 17.49 -18.73 -16.35
C PRO A 116 18.87 -18.13 -16.02
N PHE A 117 18.89 -17.04 -15.24
CA PHE A 117 20.14 -16.40 -14.86
C PHE A 117 21.02 -17.29 -13.99
N SER A 118 20.41 -17.99 -13.03
CA SER A 118 21.10 -18.91 -12.14
C SER A 118 21.60 -20.14 -12.90
N ALA A 119 20.79 -20.67 -13.83
CA ALA A 119 21.16 -21.77 -14.72
C ALA A 119 22.37 -21.40 -15.58
N ARG A 120 22.36 -20.22 -16.24
CA ARG A 120 23.48 -19.74 -17.06
C ARG A 120 24.81 -19.70 -16.29
N LEU A 121 24.79 -19.36 -15.00
CA LEU A 121 26.00 -19.30 -14.16
C LEU A 121 26.53 -20.67 -13.74
N GLN A 122 25.79 -21.76 -13.97
CA GLN A 122 26.25 -23.13 -13.68
C GLN A 122 27.24 -23.68 -14.70
N PHE A 123 27.65 -22.90 -15.71
CA PHE A 123 28.59 -23.33 -16.74
C PHE A 123 29.88 -24.02 -16.24
N PRO A 124 30.50 -23.64 -15.09
CA PRO A 124 31.69 -24.34 -14.59
C PRO A 124 31.38 -25.76 -14.07
N ILE A 125 30.13 -26.03 -13.68
CA ILE A 125 29.70 -27.39 -13.30
C ILE A 125 29.57 -28.24 -14.56
N TRP A 126 28.93 -27.69 -15.60
CA TRP A 126 28.78 -28.38 -16.88
C TRP A 126 30.13 -28.66 -17.54
N GLU A 127 31.02 -27.68 -17.56
CA GLU A 127 32.38 -27.82 -18.11
C GLU A 127 33.14 -28.98 -17.43
N ARG A 128 33.13 -29.02 -16.09
CA ARG A 128 33.77 -30.11 -15.34
C ARG A 128 33.11 -31.46 -15.61
N ALA A 129 31.78 -31.52 -15.69
CA ALA A 129 31.06 -32.75 -15.98
C ALA A 129 31.40 -33.29 -17.38
N LEU A 130 31.45 -32.43 -18.39
CA LEU A 130 31.79 -32.78 -19.77
C LEU A 130 33.22 -33.28 -19.89
N LYS A 131 34.20 -32.57 -19.29
CA LYS A 131 35.61 -32.99 -19.28
C LYS A 131 35.80 -34.33 -18.56
N ASN A 132 35.18 -34.50 -17.39
CA ASN A 132 35.22 -35.77 -16.64
C ASN A 132 34.54 -36.92 -17.40
N SER A 133 33.66 -36.60 -18.36
CA SER A 133 33.03 -37.58 -19.26
C SER A 133 33.86 -37.88 -20.51
N GLY A 134 35.07 -37.32 -20.62
CA GLY A 134 36.03 -37.61 -21.68
C GLY A 134 35.92 -36.71 -22.92
N LEU A 135 35.15 -35.61 -22.87
CA LEU A 135 35.11 -34.66 -23.98
C LEU A 135 36.38 -33.82 -24.06
N SER A 136 36.78 -33.46 -25.29
CA SER A 136 37.90 -32.55 -25.53
C SER A 136 37.62 -31.15 -24.99
N ASP A 137 38.67 -30.36 -24.72
CA ASP A 137 38.51 -28.96 -24.32
C ASP A 137 37.77 -28.14 -25.38
N GLU A 138 38.01 -28.43 -26.66
CA GLU A 138 37.36 -27.73 -27.78
C GLU A 138 35.84 -28.03 -27.84
N ASP A 139 35.46 -29.29 -27.75
CA ASP A 139 34.05 -29.69 -27.78
C ASP A 139 33.32 -29.23 -26.53
N THR A 140 33.96 -29.33 -25.36
CA THR A 140 33.41 -28.84 -24.10
C THR A 140 33.10 -27.35 -24.19
N LYS A 141 34.04 -26.54 -24.70
CA LYS A 141 33.84 -25.10 -24.88
C LYS A 141 32.66 -24.81 -25.82
N LYS A 142 32.60 -25.47 -26.98
CA LYS A 142 31.50 -25.32 -27.95
C LYS A 142 30.14 -25.66 -27.33
N ILE A 143 30.06 -26.75 -26.57
CA ILE A 143 28.81 -27.18 -25.90
C ILE A 143 28.40 -26.18 -24.83
N VAL A 144 29.33 -25.76 -23.97
CA VAL A 144 29.04 -24.79 -22.90
C VAL A 144 28.59 -23.45 -23.48
N GLU A 145 29.23 -22.97 -24.55
CA GLU A 145 28.82 -21.75 -25.26
C GLU A 145 27.40 -21.87 -25.81
N LYS A 146 27.07 -23.02 -26.43
CA LYS A 146 25.73 -23.27 -27.00
C LYS A 146 24.62 -23.38 -25.94
N ILE A 147 24.91 -24.03 -24.81
CA ILE A 147 23.98 -24.08 -23.67
C ILE A 147 23.78 -22.66 -23.13
N SER A 148 24.89 -21.94 -22.88
CA SER A 148 24.84 -20.59 -22.31
C SER A 148 24.09 -19.61 -23.20
N SER A 149 24.23 -19.70 -24.53
CA SER A 149 23.53 -18.82 -25.49
C SER A 149 22.01 -19.03 -25.51
N SER A 150 21.51 -20.11 -24.92
CA SER A 150 20.07 -20.37 -24.80
C SER A 150 19.42 -19.58 -23.65
N TYR A 151 20.22 -18.88 -22.83
CA TYR A 151 19.76 -18.05 -21.72
C TYR A 151 20.13 -16.59 -21.95
N VAL A 152 19.35 -15.68 -21.37
CA VAL A 152 19.66 -14.23 -21.38
C VAL A 152 21.05 -13.97 -20.77
N GLN A 153 21.80 -13.08 -21.39
CA GLN A 153 23.14 -12.73 -20.93
C GLN A 153 23.08 -11.86 -19.66
N TRP A 154 23.95 -12.18 -18.71
CA TRP A 154 24.17 -11.32 -17.54
C TRP A 154 24.77 -9.98 -17.96
N ASN A 155 24.15 -8.90 -17.50
CA ASN A 155 24.66 -7.54 -17.54
C ASN A 155 24.38 -6.83 -16.21
N GLU A 156 24.78 -5.57 -16.08
CA GLU A 156 24.61 -4.77 -14.88
C GLU A 156 23.14 -4.58 -14.45
N ASN A 157 22.19 -4.77 -15.37
CA ASN A 157 20.75 -4.61 -15.14
C ASN A 157 20.03 -5.91 -14.76
N ALA A 158 20.67 -7.07 -14.99
CA ALA A 158 20.09 -8.38 -14.69
C ALA A 158 19.76 -8.55 -13.21
N PHE A 159 20.64 -8.09 -12.32
CA PHE A 159 20.42 -8.24 -10.87
C PHE A 159 19.21 -7.41 -10.40
N PRO A 160 19.10 -6.09 -10.65
CA PRO A 160 17.87 -5.34 -10.35
C PRO A 160 16.62 -5.92 -11.01
N GLY A 161 16.74 -6.46 -12.23
CA GLY A 161 15.61 -7.02 -12.97
C GLY A 161 15.01 -8.28 -12.35
N MET A 162 15.78 -9.07 -11.60
CA MET A 162 15.29 -10.29 -10.93
C MET A 162 14.82 -10.06 -9.49
N LEU A 163 15.23 -8.96 -8.85
CA LEU A 163 14.99 -8.71 -7.43
C LEU A 163 13.52 -8.42 -7.10
N SER A 164 13.06 -8.96 -5.95
CA SER A 164 11.65 -8.89 -5.60
C SER A 164 11.18 -7.51 -5.17
N ASN A 165 11.94 -6.91 -4.26
CA ASN A 165 11.77 -5.55 -3.74
C ASN A 165 11.81 -4.46 -4.81
N ILE A 166 12.46 -4.71 -5.95
CA ILE A 166 12.58 -3.72 -7.04
C ILE A 166 11.25 -3.47 -7.75
N VAL A 167 10.24 -4.35 -7.66
CA VAL A 167 8.94 -4.09 -8.31
C VAL A 167 8.31 -2.80 -7.77
N ALA A 168 8.17 -2.71 -6.44
CA ALA A 168 7.58 -1.54 -5.80
C ALA A 168 8.43 -0.28 -6.02
N GLY A 169 9.76 -0.42 -5.92
CA GLY A 169 10.69 0.68 -6.20
C GLY A 169 10.65 1.17 -7.64
N ARG A 170 10.45 0.27 -8.62
CA ARG A 170 10.33 0.62 -10.04
C ARG A 170 9.02 1.36 -10.31
N ILE A 171 7.90 0.93 -9.72
CA ILE A 171 6.64 1.69 -9.79
C ILE A 171 6.85 3.09 -9.22
N ALA A 172 7.39 3.19 -8.00
CA ALA A 172 7.60 4.47 -7.34
C ALA A 172 8.51 5.40 -8.16
N ASN A 173 9.58 4.86 -8.75
CA ASN A 173 10.49 5.62 -9.59
C ASN A 173 9.84 6.07 -10.92
N ARG A 174 9.05 5.21 -11.58
CA ARG A 174 8.50 5.50 -12.92
C ARG A 174 7.21 6.30 -12.89
N LEU A 175 6.44 6.20 -11.81
CA LEU A 175 5.25 7.00 -11.60
C LEU A 175 5.51 8.21 -10.70
N ASP A 176 6.75 8.47 -10.32
CA ASP A 176 7.18 9.61 -9.49
C ASP A 176 6.41 9.67 -8.16
N PHE A 177 6.60 8.65 -7.32
CA PHE A 177 6.03 8.54 -5.98
C PHE A 177 7.16 8.60 -4.95
N GLY A 178 7.11 9.60 -4.07
CA GLY A 178 8.15 9.88 -3.06
C GLY A 178 7.91 9.26 -1.69
N GLY A 179 6.77 8.59 -1.48
CA GLY A 179 6.44 7.90 -0.24
C GLY A 179 7.09 6.53 -0.11
N THR A 180 6.66 5.77 0.91
CA THR A 180 7.18 4.42 1.18
C THR A 180 6.99 3.51 -0.02
N ASN A 181 8.05 2.81 -0.44
CA ASN A 181 7.96 1.68 -1.34
C ASN A 181 8.44 0.40 -0.64
N CYS A 182 7.65 -0.67 -0.68
CA CYS A 182 8.06 -1.96 -0.13
C CYS A 182 7.37 -3.14 -0.81
N THR A 183 7.97 -4.30 -0.67
CA THR A 183 7.41 -5.58 -1.10
C THR A 183 7.24 -6.50 0.09
N LEU A 184 6.10 -7.20 0.14
CA LEU A 184 5.78 -8.17 1.17
C LEU A 184 5.73 -9.57 0.56
N ASP A 185 6.36 -10.53 1.22
CA ASP A 185 6.28 -11.94 0.86
C ASP A 185 5.61 -12.71 2.01
N ALA A 186 4.35 -13.08 1.79
CA ALA A 186 3.59 -14.02 2.61
C ALA A 186 3.08 -15.18 1.74
N ALA A 187 3.90 -15.61 0.75
CA ALA A 187 3.53 -16.60 -0.25
C ALA A 187 2.17 -16.28 -0.91
N CYS A 188 1.21 -17.20 -0.86
CA CYS A 188 -0.13 -17.02 -1.43
C CYS A 188 -0.93 -15.89 -0.77
N ALA A 189 -0.56 -15.47 0.45
CA ALA A 189 -1.24 -14.41 1.19
C ALA A 189 -0.59 -13.03 0.99
N SER A 190 0.40 -12.88 0.12
CA SER A 190 1.16 -11.63 -0.03
C SER A 190 0.29 -10.41 -0.34
N SER A 191 -0.71 -10.54 -1.21
CA SER A 191 -1.64 -9.44 -1.53
C SER A 191 -2.51 -9.04 -0.34
N LEU A 192 -2.97 -10.01 0.45
CA LEU A 192 -3.74 -9.76 1.67
C LEU A 192 -2.86 -9.19 2.80
N ALA A 193 -1.59 -9.60 2.89
CA ALA A 193 -0.64 -9.05 3.84
C ALA A 193 -0.37 -7.55 3.60
N CYS A 194 -0.49 -7.07 2.36
CA CYS A 194 -0.46 -5.63 2.07
C CYS A 194 -1.58 -4.86 2.77
N LEU A 195 -2.78 -5.45 2.92
CA LEU A 195 -3.92 -4.82 3.61
C LEU A 195 -3.69 -4.70 5.13
N ASN A 196 -2.83 -5.53 5.72
CA ASN A 196 -2.41 -5.36 7.11
C ASN A 196 -1.45 -4.18 7.30
N SER A 197 -0.86 -3.66 6.22
CA SER A 197 -0.03 -2.45 6.28
C SER A 197 -0.86 -1.17 6.21
N VAL A 198 -2.08 -1.23 5.63
CA VAL A 198 -3.02 -0.11 5.54
C VAL A 198 -4.45 -0.66 5.64
N THR A 199 -5.10 -0.45 6.79
CA THR A 199 -6.50 -0.86 7.00
C THR A 199 -7.44 0.33 6.87
N PHE A 200 -8.29 0.33 5.84
CA PHE A 200 -9.43 1.24 5.73
C PHE A 200 -10.62 0.66 6.51
N THR A 201 -10.88 1.20 7.70
CA THR A 201 -11.89 0.66 8.62
C THR A 201 -13.33 1.05 8.26
N GLY A 202 -13.51 2.03 7.36
CA GLY A 202 -14.81 2.65 7.11
C GLY A 202 -15.33 3.39 8.35
N MET A 203 -16.66 3.50 8.48
CA MET A 203 -17.29 4.10 9.66
C MET A 203 -17.23 3.13 10.84
N LEU A 204 -16.55 3.54 11.92
CA LEU A 204 -16.53 2.79 13.18
C LEU A 204 -17.56 3.35 14.16
N THR A 205 -18.36 2.47 14.76
CA THR A 205 -19.38 2.83 15.77
C THR A 205 -19.24 1.99 17.03
N GLY A 206 -19.75 2.49 18.15
CA GLY A 206 -19.80 1.75 19.42
C GLY A 206 -18.44 1.24 19.88
N GLN A 207 -18.40 0.00 20.35
CA GLN A 207 -17.19 -0.63 20.92
C GLN A 207 -16.01 -0.66 19.95
N LEU A 208 -16.23 -0.83 18.65
CA LEU A 208 -15.17 -0.87 17.65
C LEU A 208 -14.45 0.48 17.53
N LYS A 209 -15.19 1.59 17.61
CA LYS A 209 -14.59 2.93 17.62
C LYS A 209 -13.72 3.12 18.86
N TYR A 210 -14.21 2.72 20.03
CA TYR A 210 -13.45 2.85 21.27
C TYR A 210 -12.20 1.96 21.28
N ALA A 211 -12.29 0.74 20.75
CA ALA A 211 -11.13 -0.13 20.58
C ALA A 211 -10.09 0.47 19.63
N ALA A 212 -10.53 1.05 18.51
CA ALA A 212 -9.63 1.73 17.57
C ALA A 212 -8.96 2.95 18.19
N LEU A 213 -9.70 3.78 18.93
CA LEU A 213 -9.12 4.92 19.66
C LEU A 213 -8.15 4.45 20.75
N ALA A 214 -8.45 3.37 21.46
CA ALA A 214 -7.55 2.81 22.48
C ALA A 214 -6.27 2.21 21.90
N ALA A 215 -6.34 1.65 20.69
CA ALA A 215 -5.19 1.07 19.97
C ALA A 215 -4.37 2.12 19.21
N ALA A 216 -4.95 3.29 18.91
CA ALA A 216 -4.28 4.35 18.17
C ALA A 216 -3.15 4.97 18.99
N ASN A 217 -2.05 5.34 18.33
CA ASN A 217 -0.98 6.12 18.96
C ASN A 217 -1.27 7.63 18.94
N LEU A 218 -2.09 8.09 17.99
CA LEU A 218 -2.38 9.50 17.76
C LEU A 218 -3.70 9.66 16.99
N TYR A 219 -4.41 10.76 17.25
CA TYR A 219 -5.64 11.12 16.54
C TYR A 219 -5.41 12.33 15.61
N VAL A 220 -5.95 12.28 14.40
CA VAL A 220 -5.85 13.36 13.41
C VAL A 220 -7.22 13.75 12.89
N ALA A 221 -7.54 15.05 12.91
CA ALA A 221 -8.75 15.59 12.29
C ALA A 221 -8.38 16.72 11.31
N PRO A 222 -8.15 16.41 10.02
CA PRO A 222 -7.81 17.39 9.01
C PRO A 222 -9.08 18.01 8.39
N SER A 223 -9.91 18.66 9.21
CA SER A 223 -11.21 19.19 8.74
C SER A 223 -11.10 20.62 8.21
N TYR A 224 -11.79 20.91 7.10
CA TYR A 224 -11.86 22.25 6.52
C TYR A 224 -12.82 23.16 7.30
N SER A 225 -13.88 22.58 7.88
CA SER A 225 -14.91 23.32 8.63
C SER A 225 -15.72 22.35 9.48
N GLU A 226 -15.83 22.65 10.77
CA GLU A 226 -16.68 21.97 11.74
C GLU A 226 -17.44 23.02 12.55
N GLY A 227 -18.65 22.72 13.01
CA GLY A 227 -19.25 23.53 14.07
C GLY A 227 -18.49 23.32 15.38
N PHE A 228 -18.54 22.09 15.88
CA PHE A 228 -17.79 21.61 17.03
C PHE A 228 -17.63 20.09 16.90
N SER A 229 -16.40 19.63 16.70
CA SER A 229 -16.15 18.25 16.28
C SER A 229 -16.24 17.27 17.46
N MET A 230 -17.26 16.41 17.44
CA MET A 230 -17.42 15.36 18.45
C MET A 230 -16.31 14.31 18.39
N SER A 231 -15.81 13.99 17.19
CA SER A 231 -14.73 13.02 17.03
C SER A 231 -13.41 13.51 17.64
N VAL A 232 -13.15 14.83 17.60
CA VAL A 232 -12.02 15.43 18.32
C VAL A 232 -12.18 15.24 19.83
N LEU A 233 -13.37 15.49 20.39
CA LEU A 233 -13.61 15.26 21.81
C LEU A 233 -13.40 13.78 22.20
N GLU A 234 -13.81 12.84 21.35
CA GLU A 234 -13.62 11.41 21.58
C GLU A 234 -12.15 11.00 21.55
N GLY A 235 -11.36 11.53 20.60
CA GLY A 235 -9.92 11.34 20.56
C GLY A 235 -9.22 11.89 21.81
N MET A 236 -9.56 13.13 22.19
CA MET A 236 -9.02 13.76 23.41
C MET A 236 -9.47 13.04 24.69
N ALA A 237 -10.73 12.59 24.76
CA ALA A 237 -11.25 11.79 25.86
C ALA A 237 -10.55 10.43 25.98
N SER A 238 -10.03 9.89 24.89
CA SER A 238 -9.23 8.65 24.91
C SER A 238 -7.78 8.89 25.35
N GLY A 239 -7.40 10.15 25.63
CA GLY A 239 -6.05 10.52 26.03
C GLY A 239 -5.04 10.44 24.89
N LEU A 240 -5.51 10.52 23.65
CA LEU A 240 -4.65 10.53 22.47
C LEU A 240 -4.02 11.92 22.30
N PRO A 241 -2.74 11.99 21.92
CA PRO A 241 -2.21 13.19 21.30
C PRO A 241 -3.06 13.51 20.05
N CYS A 242 -3.40 14.78 19.86
CA CYS A 242 -4.32 15.19 18.81
C CYS A 242 -3.67 16.21 17.87
N VAL A 243 -3.73 15.96 16.56
CA VAL A 243 -3.41 16.93 15.52
C VAL A 243 -4.73 17.32 14.85
N ILE A 244 -5.16 18.56 15.05
CA ILE A 244 -6.41 19.08 14.51
C ILE A 244 -6.15 20.34 13.71
N THR A 245 -7.00 20.62 12.73
CA THR A 245 -6.88 21.84 11.94
C THR A 245 -7.68 22.97 12.58
N LYS A 246 -7.34 24.23 12.24
CA LYS A 246 -8.10 25.41 12.68
C LYS A 246 -9.60 25.32 12.34
N GLY A 247 -9.95 24.59 11.27
CA GLY A 247 -11.33 24.33 10.87
C GLY A 247 -12.15 23.54 11.88
N CYS A 248 -11.53 22.85 12.84
CA CYS A 248 -12.23 22.15 13.92
C CYS A 248 -12.84 23.09 14.99
N ASN A 249 -12.55 24.40 14.93
CA ASN A 249 -13.12 25.44 15.80
C ASN A 249 -12.99 25.16 17.31
N PHE A 250 -11.81 24.66 17.74
CA PHE A 250 -11.55 24.31 19.13
C PHE A 250 -10.34 25.08 19.73
N PRO A 251 -10.43 26.41 19.90
CA PRO A 251 -9.31 27.25 20.34
C PRO A 251 -8.82 26.93 21.76
N GLU A 252 -9.68 26.40 22.63
CA GLU A 252 -9.31 26.01 23.99
C GLU A 252 -8.33 24.84 24.02
N ALA A 253 -8.34 23.98 23.00
CA ALA A 253 -7.37 22.90 22.86
C ALA A 253 -5.96 23.45 22.65
N ALA A 254 -5.81 24.48 21.81
CA ALA A 254 -4.53 25.19 21.64
C ALA A 254 -4.09 25.89 22.94
N ALA A 255 -5.01 26.63 23.58
CA ALA A 255 -4.71 27.35 24.81
C ALA A 255 -4.27 26.44 25.98
N ALA A 256 -4.78 25.21 26.01
CA ALA A 256 -4.40 24.19 26.99
C ALA A 256 -3.17 23.36 26.58
N ASN A 257 -2.56 23.63 25.43
CA ASN A 257 -1.55 22.77 24.80
C ASN A 257 -2.00 21.30 24.72
N ALA A 258 -3.29 21.08 24.48
CA ALA A 258 -3.95 19.78 24.48
C ALA A 258 -4.08 19.17 23.08
N ALA A 259 -3.75 19.93 22.04
CA ALA A 259 -3.65 19.46 20.66
C ALA A 259 -2.67 20.36 19.89
N HIS A 260 -2.06 19.83 18.83
CA HIS A 260 -1.51 20.68 17.78
C HIS A 260 -2.67 21.21 16.94
N VAL A 261 -2.89 22.52 16.98
CA VAL A 261 -3.90 23.20 16.14
C VAL A 261 -3.19 23.88 14.98
N VAL A 262 -3.28 23.27 13.80
CA VAL A 262 -2.48 23.64 12.62
C VAL A 262 -3.35 24.17 11.47
N ASP A 263 -2.73 24.78 10.48
CA ASP A 263 -3.41 25.08 9.21
C ASP A 263 -3.76 23.80 8.45
N ILE A 264 -4.82 23.84 7.63
CA ILE A 264 -5.32 22.69 6.84
C ILE A 264 -4.34 22.19 5.76
N LYS A 265 -3.19 22.86 5.60
CA LYS A 265 -2.17 22.48 4.63
C LYS A 265 -1.51 21.16 5.03
N SER A 266 -1.31 20.27 4.06
CA SER A 266 -0.70 18.95 4.26
C SER A 266 0.65 19.04 4.98
N GLU A 267 1.51 20.00 4.60
CA GLU A 267 2.82 20.22 5.23
C GLU A 267 2.71 20.50 6.74
N ALA A 268 1.75 21.34 7.15
CA ALA A 268 1.56 21.68 8.56
C ALA A 268 1.06 20.49 9.38
N ILE A 269 0.16 19.69 8.82
CA ILE A 269 -0.32 18.45 9.44
C ILE A 269 0.82 17.43 9.54
N THR A 270 1.54 17.19 8.45
CA THR A 270 2.69 16.28 8.41
C THR A 270 3.74 16.65 9.45
N ASN A 271 4.12 17.93 9.54
CA ASN A 271 5.11 18.38 10.51
C ASN A 271 4.67 18.11 11.96
N ALA A 272 3.40 18.35 12.29
CA ALA A 272 2.85 18.05 13.61
C ALA A 272 2.79 16.54 13.90
N LEU A 273 2.50 15.71 12.88
CA LEU A 273 2.55 14.25 13.01
C LEU A 273 3.97 13.77 13.29
N ILE A 274 4.94 14.24 12.51
CA ILE A 274 6.36 13.91 12.68
C ILE A 274 6.85 14.34 14.06
N GLU A 275 6.47 15.54 14.53
CA GLU A 275 6.82 16.02 15.87
C GLU A 275 6.30 15.08 16.97
N CYS A 276 5.03 14.66 16.88
CA CYS A 276 4.44 13.74 17.84
C CYS A 276 5.10 12.35 17.82
N LEU A 277 5.37 11.82 16.64
CA LEU A 277 5.97 10.49 16.45
C LEU A 277 7.44 10.46 16.91
N ASN A 278 8.18 11.55 16.67
CA ASN A 278 9.58 11.67 17.11
C ASN A 278 9.72 11.98 18.61
N ASN A 279 8.68 12.52 19.26
CA ASN A 279 8.71 12.92 20.67
C ASN A 279 7.59 12.23 21.49
N PRO A 280 7.62 10.90 21.64
CA PRO A 280 6.50 10.13 22.20
C PRO A 280 6.14 10.52 23.64
N GLN A 281 7.12 10.94 24.46
CA GLN A 281 6.85 11.40 25.83
C GLN A 281 6.08 12.74 25.84
N GLN A 282 6.43 13.67 24.94
CA GLN A 282 5.75 14.96 24.84
C GLN A 282 4.35 14.79 24.24
N ALA A 283 4.21 13.93 23.23
CA ALA A 283 2.93 13.54 22.66
C ALA A 283 2.03 12.91 23.73
N LYS A 284 2.56 12.00 24.56
CA LYS A 284 1.79 11.41 25.66
C LYS A 284 1.33 12.47 26.67
N ALA A 285 2.21 13.39 27.06
CA ALA A 285 1.85 14.49 27.94
C ALA A 285 0.78 15.42 27.33
N MET A 286 0.78 15.61 26.01
CA MET A 286 -0.30 16.31 25.31
C MET A 286 -1.63 15.57 25.43
N GLY A 287 -1.63 14.26 25.17
CA GLY A 287 -2.81 13.41 25.32
C GLY A 287 -3.37 13.42 26.75
N ASP A 288 -2.50 13.43 27.77
CA ASP A 288 -2.92 13.53 29.16
C ASP A 288 -3.58 14.87 29.50
N ARG A 289 -3.04 15.98 28.95
CA ARG A 289 -3.68 17.31 29.04
C ARG A 289 -5.02 17.34 28.31
N ALA A 290 -5.10 16.69 27.14
CA ALA A 290 -6.33 16.57 26.37
C ALA A 290 -7.42 15.85 27.16
N HIS A 291 -7.09 14.69 27.72
CA HIS A 291 -8.01 13.91 28.56
C HIS A 291 -8.51 14.72 29.74
N LYS A 292 -7.60 15.39 30.45
CA LYS A 292 -7.94 16.26 31.58
C LYS A 292 -8.87 17.40 31.18
N LEU A 293 -8.58 18.08 30.06
CA LEU A 293 -9.43 19.17 29.54
C LEU A 293 -10.86 18.68 29.26
N ILE A 294 -11.01 17.49 28.68
CA ILE A 294 -12.34 16.91 28.40
C ILE A 294 -13.09 16.62 29.69
N LEU A 295 -12.45 15.96 30.66
CA LEU A 295 -13.07 15.63 31.95
C LEU A 295 -13.47 16.88 32.75
N GLU A 296 -12.71 17.97 32.64
CA GLU A 296 -13.00 19.20 33.39
C GLU A 296 -14.12 20.04 32.76
N LYS A 297 -14.28 20.02 31.44
CA LYS A 297 -15.12 21.02 30.74
C LYS A 297 -16.21 20.47 29.85
N TYR A 298 -16.08 19.22 29.40
CA TYR A 298 -16.87 18.66 28.28
C TYR A 298 -17.58 17.34 28.62
N THR A 299 -17.59 16.93 29.90
CA THR A 299 -18.47 15.83 30.33
C THR A 299 -19.93 16.24 30.26
N TRP A 300 -20.82 15.24 30.26
CA TRP A 300 -22.26 15.48 30.23
C TRP A 300 -22.72 16.37 31.38
N GLU A 301 -22.20 16.15 32.58
CA GLU A 301 -22.54 16.92 33.78
C GLU A 301 -22.11 18.39 33.64
N GLN A 302 -20.90 18.63 33.13
CA GLN A 302 -20.37 19.98 32.95
C GLN A 302 -21.16 20.75 31.87
N VAL A 303 -21.45 20.09 30.75
CA VAL A 303 -22.22 20.69 29.65
C VAL A 303 -23.67 20.92 30.08
N ALA A 304 -24.31 19.96 30.75
CA ALA A 304 -25.67 20.09 31.26
C ALA A 304 -25.78 21.24 32.26
N THR A 305 -24.81 21.39 33.17
CA THR A 305 -24.78 22.49 34.14
C THR A 305 -24.67 23.85 33.44
N LYS A 306 -23.79 23.97 32.44
CA LYS A 306 -23.65 25.19 31.62
C LYS A 306 -24.96 25.52 30.90
N MET A 307 -25.55 24.54 30.23
CA MET A 307 -26.80 24.73 29.49
C MET A 307 -27.95 25.10 30.42
N HIS A 308 -28.11 24.41 31.56
CA HIS A 308 -29.12 24.74 32.56
C HIS A 308 -29.00 26.18 33.05
N LYS A 309 -27.77 26.66 33.30
CA LYS A 309 -27.52 28.06 33.68
C LYS A 309 -27.94 29.04 32.59
N VAL A 310 -27.64 28.76 31.32
CA VAL A 310 -28.06 29.59 30.18
C VAL A 310 -29.59 29.66 30.11
N TYR A 311 -30.28 28.51 30.13
CA TYR A 311 -31.74 28.47 30.07
C TYR A 311 -32.40 29.16 31.26
N THR A 312 -31.90 28.92 32.48
CA THR A 312 -32.40 29.59 33.69
C THR A 312 -32.24 31.10 33.60
N THR A 313 -31.12 31.58 33.06
CA THR A 313 -30.89 33.02 32.86
C THR A 313 -31.87 33.63 31.87
N LEU A 314 -32.13 32.95 30.75
CA LEU A 314 -33.09 33.40 29.74
C LEU A 314 -34.53 33.44 30.27
N VAL A 315 -34.94 32.40 30.99
CA VAL A 315 -36.26 32.35 31.63
C VAL A 315 -36.42 33.48 32.64
N ASN A 316 -35.41 33.72 33.47
CA ASN A 316 -35.46 34.80 34.46
C ASN A 316 -35.45 36.19 33.83
N LYS A 317 -34.72 36.39 32.73
CA LYS A 317 -34.70 37.65 31.98
C LYS A 317 -36.05 37.94 31.31
N ASN A 318 -36.71 36.92 30.76
CA ASN A 318 -38.05 37.08 30.20
C ASN A 318 -39.10 37.36 31.28
N ARG A 319 -38.96 36.78 32.47
CA ARG A 319 -39.85 37.08 33.61
C ARG A 319 -39.72 38.53 34.08
N SER A 320 -38.51 39.07 34.19
CA SER A 320 -38.30 40.48 34.58
C SER A 320 -38.76 41.50 33.53
N THR A 321 -38.79 41.11 32.25
CA THR A 321 -39.31 41.97 31.16
C THR A 321 -40.85 41.97 31.10
N LEU A 322 -41.52 40.91 31.58
CA LEU A 322 -42.99 40.85 31.66
C LEU A 322 -43.56 41.66 32.84
N THR A 323 -42.86 41.74 33.97
CA THR A 323 -43.28 42.56 35.13
C THR A 323 -43.15 44.07 34.90
N THR A 324 -42.37 44.52 33.91
CA THR A 324 -42.21 45.95 33.58
C THR A 324 -43.24 46.47 32.58
N ILE A 325 -44.09 45.60 32.00
CA ILE A 325 -45.16 45.98 31.04
C ILE A 325 -46.54 46.06 31.74
N SER A 326 -46.60 45.76 33.04
CA SER A 326 -47.83 45.73 33.84
C SER A 326 -47.91 46.83 34.91
N GLU A 327 -47.19 47.94 34.73
CA GLU A 327 -47.38 49.22 35.43
C GLU A 327 -47.56 50.34 34.40
#